data_AF-A0A0F9IWS1-F1
#
_entry.id   AF-A0A0F9IWS1-F1
#
_cell.length_a   1.000
_cell.length_b   1.000
_cell.length_c   1.000
_cell.angle_alpha   90.00
_cell.angle_beta   90.00
_cell.angle_gamma   90.00
#
_symmetry.space_group_name_H-M   'P 1'
#
loop_
_entity.id
_entity.type
_entity.pdbx_description
1 polymer ?
#
loop_
_entity_poly.entity_id
_entity_poly.type
_entity_poly.pdbx_seq_one_letter_code
_entity_poly.pdbx_strand_id
1 'polypeptide(L)'
;MNWLQKISQIEGIKLTDECTGHSHGQTDCLIKAYLGKRLIGFLSYAVFEGNSHIQDVEVHKDFQRMGIATRMYQKLKAESEGEIIHTMQTPEGAAWQTSLAAYNKRTLPRKGQIEVWRLI
;
A
#
# COMPACT_ATOMS: atom_id res chain seq x y z
N MET A 1 -0.43 -26.08 -1.95
CA MET A 1 0.68 -25.10 -1.87
C MET A 1 1.03 -24.91 -0.40
N ASN A 2 2.29 -25.11 -0.01
CA ASN A 2 2.73 -25.18 1.39
C ASN A 2 2.97 -23.76 1.97
N TRP A 3 2.72 -23.56 3.26
CA TRP A 3 2.83 -22.27 3.96
C TRP A 3 4.25 -21.65 3.89
N LEU A 4 5.29 -22.48 3.89
CA LEU A 4 6.69 -22.05 3.73
C LEU A 4 6.96 -21.38 2.37
N GLN A 5 6.36 -21.90 1.30
CA GLN A 5 6.50 -21.32 -0.05
C GLN A 5 5.83 -19.94 -0.13
N LYS A 6 4.74 -19.74 0.61
CA LYS A 6 4.01 -18.47 0.64
C LYS A 6 4.78 -17.36 1.36
N ILE A 7 5.51 -17.69 2.44
CA ILE A 7 6.34 -16.72 3.18
C ILE A 7 7.59 -16.34 2.38
N SER A 8 8.30 -17.32 1.80
CA SER A 8 9.45 -17.06 0.92
C SER A 8 9.08 -16.16 -0.26
N GLN A 9 7.89 -16.35 -0.83
CA GLN A 9 7.40 -15.48 -1.91
C GLN A 9 7.18 -14.03 -1.46
N ILE A 10 6.81 -13.77 -0.21
CA ILE A 10 6.61 -12.41 0.32
C ILE A 10 7.95 -11.71 0.60
N GLU A 11 8.95 -12.44 1.09
CA GLU A 11 10.30 -11.90 1.35
C GLU A 11 11.02 -11.49 0.05
N GLY A 12 10.71 -12.16 -1.06
CA GLY A 12 11.26 -11.82 -2.38
C GLY A 12 10.60 -10.62 -3.07
N ILE A 13 9.60 -9.97 -2.45
CA ILE A 13 8.88 -8.85 -3.08
C ILE A 13 9.62 -7.54 -2.83
N LYS A 14 10.07 -6.93 -3.92
CA LYS A 14 10.67 -5.60 -3.97
C LYS A 14 9.63 -4.58 -4.40
N LEU A 15 9.53 -3.47 -3.69
CA LEU A 15 8.76 -2.30 -4.10
C LEU A 15 9.68 -1.27 -4.73
N THR A 16 9.22 -0.62 -5.79
CA THR A 16 9.85 0.56 -6.38
C THR A 16 8.78 1.62 -6.62
N ASP A 17 9.18 2.88 -6.58
CA ASP A 17 8.33 4.03 -6.88
C ASP A 17 8.97 4.86 -7.99
N GLU A 18 8.13 5.46 -8.82
CA GLU A 18 8.51 6.42 -9.85
C GLU A 18 7.39 7.45 -9.99
N CYS A 19 7.76 8.70 -10.25
CA CYS A 19 6.81 9.72 -10.69
C CYS A 19 7.06 10.00 -12.17
N THR A 20 6.02 9.86 -12.99
CA THR A 20 6.10 9.76 -14.45
C THR A 20 5.68 11.05 -15.17
N GLY A 21 5.07 12.00 -14.47
CA GLY A 21 4.64 13.26 -15.06
C GLY A 21 4.36 14.34 -14.02
N HIS A 22 4.56 15.59 -14.43
CA HIS A 22 4.15 16.77 -13.66
C HIS A 22 3.44 17.72 -14.61
N SER A 23 2.15 17.99 -14.36
CA SER A 23 1.33 18.83 -15.24
C SER A 23 0.22 19.48 -14.42
N HIS A 24 -0.03 20.78 -14.63
CA HIS A 24 -1.11 21.54 -13.98
C HIS A 24 -1.19 21.38 -12.45
N GLY A 25 -0.04 21.28 -11.77
CA GLY A 25 0.02 21.12 -10.30
C GLY A 25 -0.25 19.70 -9.81
N GLN A 26 -0.48 18.76 -10.71
CA GLN A 26 -0.59 17.32 -10.44
C GLN A 26 0.73 16.62 -10.76
N THR A 27 1.16 15.72 -9.87
CA THR A 27 2.28 14.81 -10.13
C THR A 27 1.78 13.38 -10.16
N ASP A 28 1.93 12.69 -11.29
CA ASP A 28 1.51 11.30 -11.43
C ASP A 28 2.63 10.37 -10.98
N CYS A 29 2.30 9.43 -10.10
CA CYS A 29 3.25 8.52 -9.48
C CYS A 29 2.72 7.08 -9.45
N LEU A 30 3.65 6.14 -9.35
CA LEU A 30 3.40 4.71 -9.47
C LEU A 30 4.30 3.95 -8.51
N ILE A 31 3.70 3.13 -7.65
CA ILE A 31 4.41 2.12 -6.87
C ILE A 31 4.24 0.77 -7.57
N LYS A 32 5.33 0.07 -7.82
CA LYS A 32 5.37 -1.24 -8.47
C LYS A 32 5.89 -2.30 -7.50
N ALA A 33 5.27 -3.47 -7.52
CA ALA A 33 5.72 -4.65 -6.78
C ALA A 33 6.31 -5.68 -7.73
N TYR A 34 7.54 -6.11 -7.44
CA TYR A 34 8.27 -7.09 -8.23
C TYR A 34 8.61 -8.34 -7.42
N LEU A 35 8.48 -9.51 -8.04
CA LEU A 35 9.10 -10.75 -7.58
C LEU A 35 10.22 -11.12 -8.56
N GLY A 36 11.47 -10.92 -8.14
CA GLY A 36 12.61 -10.94 -9.06
C GLY A 36 12.49 -9.84 -10.11
N LYS A 37 12.38 -10.22 -11.40
CA LYS A 37 12.18 -9.29 -12.53
C LYS A 37 10.71 -9.14 -12.96
N ARG A 38 9.79 -9.92 -12.40
CA ARG A 38 8.38 -9.94 -12.80
C ARG A 38 7.61 -8.88 -12.02
N LEU A 39 6.96 -7.96 -12.73
CA LEU A 39 5.94 -7.07 -12.14
C LEU A 39 4.72 -7.92 -11.75
N ILE A 40 4.34 -7.85 -10.48
CA ILE A 40 3.23 -8.64 -9.91
C ILE A 40 2.12 -7.77 -9.29
N GLY A 41 2.29 -6.46 -9.28
CA GLY A 41 1.25 -5.51 -8.88
C GLY A 41 1.73 -4.07 -9.00
N PHE A 42 0.77 -3.15 -8.99
CA PHE A 42 1.04 -1.72 -8.99
C PHE A 42 -0.03 -0.95 -8.22
N LEU A 43 0.33 0.28 -7.82
CA LEU A 43 -0.58 1.29 -7.27
C LEU A 43 -0.25 2.60 -7.96
N SER A 44 -1.18 3.13 -8.75
CA SER A 44 -1.07 4.46 -9.36
C SER A 44 -1.80 5.50 -8.53
N TYR A 45 -1.18 6.68 -8.42
CA TYR A 45 -1.75 7.79 -7.68
C TYR A 45 -1.28 9.12 -8.26
N ALA A 46 -2.10 10.15 -8.05
CA ALA A 46 -1.76 11.52 -8.37
C ALA A 46 -1.57 12.32 -7.08
N VAL A 47 -0.49 13.09 -6.99
CA VAL A 47 -0.29 14.08 -5.93
C VAL A 47 -0.83 15.41 -6.42
N PHE A 48 -1.85 15.93 -5.74
CA PHE A 48 -2.46 17.23 -6.03
C PHE A 48 -2.77 17.94 -4.70
N GLU A 49 -2.35 19.21 -4.59
CA GLU A 49 -2.51 20.01 -3.36
C GLU A 49 -2.03 19.29 -2.07
N GLY A 50 -0.96 18.51 -2.17
CA GLY A 50 -0.36 17.75 -1.06
C GLY A 50 -1.08 16.44 -0.72
N ASN A 51 -2.23 16.14 -1.34
CA ASN A 51 -2.98 14.90 -1.14
C ASN A 51 -2.64 13.87 -2.21
N SER A 52 -2.63 12.60 -1.82
CA SER A 52 -2.40 11.46 -2.72
C SER A 52 -3.72 10.82 -3.14
N HIS A 53 -4.11 11.01 -4.39
CA HIS A 53 -5.33 10.46 -4.98
C HIS A 53 -5.03 9.12 -5.65
N ILE A 54 -5.43 8.02 -5.02
CA ILE A 54 -5.27 6.68 -5.61
C ILE A 54 -6.21 6.58 -6.82
N GLN A 55 -5.62 6.22 -7.96
CA GLN A 55 -6.33 6.01 -9.22
C GLN A 55 -6.59 4.52 -9.45
N ASP A 56 -5.57 3.67 -9.24
CA ASP A 56 -5.69 2.23 -9.45
C ASP A 56 -4.79 1.43 -8.50
N VAL A 57 -5.23 0.22 -8.15
CA VAL A 57 -4.47 -0.76 -7.37
C VAL A 57 -4.75 -2.13 -7.94
N GLU A 58 -3.72 -2.73 -8.56
CA GLU A 58 -3.83 -4.08 -9.10
C GLU A 58 -2.74 -4.99 -8.54
N VAL A 59 -3.12 -6.23 -8.25
CA VAL A 59 -2.19 -7.32 -7.95
C VAL A 59 -2.54 -8.49 -8.84
N HIS A 60 -1.55 -9.04 -9.51
CA HIS A 60 -1.68 -10.20 -10.38
C HIS A 60 -2.41 -11.33 -9.63
N LYS A 61 -3.41 -11.94 -10.28
CA LYS A 61 -4.34 -12.91 -9.66
C LYS A 61 -3.68 -13.98 -8.78
N ASP A 62 -2.56 -14.55 -9.24
CA ASP A 62 -1.83 -15.61 -8.54
C ASP A 62 -1.16 -15.13 -7.23
N PHE A 63 -1.01 -13.82 -7.05
CA PHE A 63 -0.34 -13.18 -5.91
C PHE A 63 -1.31 -12.35 -5.04
N GLN A 64 -2.61 -12.39 -5.35
CA GLN A 64 -3.63 -11.73 -4.53
C GLN A 64 -3.73 -12.37 -3.14
N ARG A 65 -4.25 -11.61 -2.17
CA ARG A 65 -4.41 -12.05 -0.77
C ARG A 65 -3.09 -12.47 -0.09
N MET A 66 -1.96 -11.94 -0.57
CA MET A 66 -0.63 -12.09 0.04
C MET A 66 -0.11 -10.80 0.67
N GLY A 67 -0.98 -9.78 0.84
CA GLY A 67 -0.62 -8.50 1.48
C GLY A 67 0.13 -7.51 0.59
N ILE A 68 0.27 -7.79 -0.71
CA ILE A 68 1.03 -6.94 -1.65
C ILE A 68 0.42 -5.54 -1.79
N ALA A 69 -0.88 -5.46 -2.06
CA ALA A 69 -1.60 -4.19 -2.12
C ALA A 69 -1.45 -3.38 -0.82
N THR A 70 -1.54 -4.05 0.33
CA THR A 70 -1.31 -3.45 1.64
C THR A 70 0.11 -2.89 1.79
N ARG A 71 1.15 -3.62 1.34
CA ARG A 71 2.54 -3.14 1.39
C ARG A 71 2.75 -1.93 0.46
N MET A 72 2.18 -1.94 -0.75
CA MET A 72 2.23 -0.79 -1.65
C MET A 72 1.55 0.44 -1.03
N TYR A 73 0.37 0.24 -0.42
CA TYR A 73 -0.33 1.31 0.29
C TYR A 73 0.46 1.83 1.50
N GLN A 74 1.10 0.95 2.27
CA GLN A 74 1.93 1.37 3.41
C GLN A 74 3.14 2.21 2.97
N LYS A 75 3.76 1.86 1.82
CA LYS A 75 4.82 2.66 1.23
C LYS A 75 4.28 4.05 0.83
N LEU A 76 3.16 4.11 0.10
CA LEU A 76 2.51 5.38 -0.20
C LEU A 76 2.26 6.19 1.08
N LYS A 77 1.66 5.59 2.11
CA LYS A 77 1.37 6.26 3.38
C LYS A 77 2.60 6.77 4.12
N ALA A 78 3.74 6.10 3.99
CA ALA A 78 4.99 6.57 4.59
C ALA A 78 5.58 7.77 3.84
N GLU A 79 5.24 7.93 2.57
CA GLU A 79 5.76 8.97 1.65
C GLU A 79 4.77 10.13 1.44
N SER A 80 3.48 9.91 1.72
CA SER A 80 2.44 10.93 1.63
C SER A 80 2.55 11.92 2.79
N GLU A 81 2.57 13.22 2.45
CA GLU A 81 2.51 14.32 3.43
C GLU A 81 1.07 14.63 3.86
N GLY A 82 0.11 14.55 2.93
CA GLY A 82 -1.31 14.82 3.15
C GLY A 82 -2.17 13.56 3.26
N GLU A 83 -3.46 13.71 2.96
CA GLU A 83 -4.42 12.62 3.00
C GLU A 83 -4.27 11.69 1.79
N ILE A 84 -4.58 10.41 1.99
CA ILE A 84 -4.73 9.45 0.89
C ILE A 84 -6.21 9.33 0.56
N ILE A 85 -6.57 9.79 -0.63
CA ILE A 85 -7.94 9.85 -1.12
C ILE A 85 -8.18 8.69 -2.09
N HIS A 86 -9.24 7.94 -1.86
CA HIS A 86 -9.69 6.90 -2.79
C HIS A 86 -10.84 7.47 -3.62
N THR A 87 -10.65 7.66 -4.91
CA THR A 87 -11.64 8.35 -5.77
C THR A 87 -12.72 7.39 -6.27
N MET A 88 -12.33 6.34 -6.99
CA MET A 88 -13.23 5.31 -7.52
C MET A 88 -12.78 3.94 -7.04
N GLN A 89 -13.74 3.08 -6.68
CA GLN A 89 -13.45 1.74 -6.16
C GLN A 89 -14.32 0.69 -6.85
N THR A 90 -13.69 -0.42 -7.22
CA THR A 90 -14.40 -1.67 -7.48
C THR A 90 -14.91 -2.27 -6.14
N PRO A 91 -15.89 -3.18 -6.16
CA PRO A 91 -16.32 -3.89 -4.95
C PRO A 91 -15.16 -4.57 -4.20
N GLU A 92 -14.21 -5.13 -4.93
CA GLU A 92 -13.00 -5.74 -4.36
C GLU A 92 -12.10 -4.69 -3.69
N GLY A 93 -11.96 -3.51 -4.30
CA GLY A 93 -11.22 -2.38 -3.74
C GLY A 93 -11.83 -1.87 -2.43
N ALA A 94 -13.16 -1.73 -2.38
CA ALA A 94 -13.87 -1.32 -1.16
C ALA A 94 -13.73 -2.36 -0.03
N ALA A 95 -13.81 -3.65 -0.36
CA ALA A 95 -13.59 -4.73 0.60
C ALA A 95 -12.13 -4.74 1.12
N TRP A 96 -11.16 -4.47 0.23
CA TRP A 96 -9.76 -4.33 0.62
C TRP A 96 -9.54 -3.10 1.53
N GLN A 97 -10.12 -1.94 1.22
CA GLN A 97 -10.00 -0.75 2.06
C GLN A 97 -10.60 -0.96 3.46
N THR A 98 -11.74 -1.63 3.55
CA THR A 98 -12.34 -2.03 4.84
C THR A 98 -11.39 -2.92 5.64
N SER A 99 -10.75 -3.88 4.97
CA SER A 99 -9.76 -4.77 5.59
C SER A 99 -8.51 -4.00 6.05
N LEU A 100 -8.08 -3.00 5.28
CA LEU A 100 -6.95 -2.13 5.60
C LEU A 100 -7.21 -1.31 6.87
N ALA A 101 -8.42 -0.74 7.01
CA ALA A 101 -8.83 -0.02 8.21
C ALA A 101 -8.84 -0.94 9.45
N ALA A 102 -9.32 -2.18 9.31
CA ALA A 102 -9.29 -3.17 10.39
C ALA A 102 -7.87 -3.59 10.78
N TYR A 103 -6.98 -3.75 9.79
CA TYR A 103 -5.55 -4.03 10.01
C TYR A 103 -4.89 -2.90 10.82
N ASN A 104 -5.06 -1.64 10.38
CA ASN A 104 -4.47 -0.48 11.05
C ASN A 104 -4.95 -0.33 12.51
N LYS A 105 -6.23 -0.66 12.80
CA LYS A 105 -6.76 -0.65 14.18
C LYS A 105 -6.15 -1.74 15.07
N ARG A 106 -5.68 -2.85 14.51
CA ARG A 106 -5.01 -3.92 15.26
C ARG A 106 -3.53 -3.65 15.50
N THR A 107 -2.87 -2.98 14.55
CA THR A 107 -1.42 -2.73 14.62
C THR A 107 -1.05 -1.45 15.34
N LEU A 108 -1.95 -0.48 15.45
CA LEU A 108 -1.75 0.70 16.29
C LEU A 108 -1.98 0.34 17.77
N PRO A 109 -1.11 0.78 18.70
CA PRO A 109 -1.38 0.63 20.12
C PRO A 109 -2.72 1.32 20.44
N ARG A 110 -3.57 0.66 21.25
CA ARG A 110 -4.84 1.26 21.67
C ARG A 110 -4.54 2.60 22.35
N LYS A 111 -5.31 3.64 22.00
CA LYS A 111 -5.20 4.96 22.64
C LYS A 111 -5.34 4.76 24.16
N GLY A 112 -4.22 4.95 24.89
CA GLY A 112 -4.10 4.64 26.33
C GLY A 112 -3.06 3.57 26.71
N GLN A 113 -2.37 2.95 25.76
CA GLN A 113 -1.36 1.90 26.02
C GLN A 113 0.11 2.40 25.87
N ILE A 114 0.30 3.71 25.70
CA ILE A 114 1.63 4.35 25.66
C ILE A 114 1.88 5.06 26.99
N GLU A 115 1.71 4.35 28.10
CA GLU A 115 2.40 4.67 29.34
C GLU A 115 3.07 3.38 29.81
N VAL A 116 4.30 3.52 30.31
CA VAL A 116 5.15 2.43 30.82
C VAL A 116 5.87 1.60 29.74
N TRP A 117 6.90 2.21 29.12
CA TRP A 117 8.21 1.56 28.95
C TRP A 117 9.31 2.64 28.93
N ARG A 118 9.51 3.30 30.07
CA ARG A 118 10.77 3.98 30.40
C ARG A 118 11.08 3.72 31.88
N LEU A 119 11.44 2.47 32.15
CA LEU A 119 12.31 2.12 33.27
C LEU A 119 13.54 1.51 32.59
N ILE A 120 14.53 2.34 32.26
CA ILE A 120 15.88 2.38 32.83
C ILE A 120 16.52 3.71 32.41
#